data_AF-A0A8A3PE24-F1
#
_entry.id   AF-A0A8A3PE24-F1
#
_cell.length_a   1.000
_cell.length_b   1.000
_cell.length_c   1.000
_cell.angle_alpha   90.00
_cell.angle_beta   90.00
_cell.angle_gamma   90.00
#
_symmetry.space_group_name_H-M   'P 1'
#
loop_
_entity.id
_entity.type
_entity.pdbx_description
1 polymer ?
#
loop_
_entity_poly.entity_id
_entity_poly.type
_entity_poly.pdbx_seq_one_letter_code
_entity_poly.pdbx_strand_id
1 'polypeptide(L)'
;MYRRLQQLQGKFLPYFYGEAIYDDSPALVLSEIIGRRLFELEIPPEEDEEMERKLDEVYRALTVYHVMHGDPTLYNAMDIGDRIMLLDQEQSEIQEAEWENSTNKANVGYLMRHLQLNRQYREEERQRAEKARKDRKERRRNDREEERQFRIGNPGRRGEE
;
A
#
# COMPACT_ATOMS: atom_id res chain seq x y z
N MET A 1 -0.40 5.38 25.26
CA MET A 1 0.18 6.30 24.25
C MET A 1 -0.76 7.44 23.83
N TYR A 2 -1.98 7.14 23.34
CA TYR A 2 -2.89 8.14 22.74
C TYR A 2 -3.07 9.47 23.51
N ARG A 3 -3.22 9.43 24.84
CA ARG A 3 -3.35 10.65 25.66
C ARG A 3 -2.11 11.56 25.60
N ARG A 4 -0.90 11.00 25.51
CA ARG A 4 0.35 11.76 25.36
C ARG A 4 0.38 12.50 24.01
N LEU A 5 -0.14 11.85 22.97
CA LEU A 5 -0.18 12.38 21.62
C LEU A 5 -1.44 13.20 21.33
N GLN A 6 -2.17 13.66 22.37
CA GLN A 6 -3.43 14.39 22.20
C GLN A 6 -3.30 15.59 21.26
N GLN A 7 -2.17 16.30 21.29
CA GLN A 7 -1.90 17.46 20.45
C GLN A 7 -1.70 17.10 18.96
N LEU A 8 -1.45 15.83 18.63
CA LEU A 8 -1.32 15.35 17.25
C LEU A 8 -2.64 14.78 16.69
N GLN A 9 -3.64 14.55 17.55
CA GLN A 9 -4.92 13.98 17.15
C GLN A 9 -5.73 14.96 16.28
N GLY A 10 -6.44 14.43 15.29
CA GLY A 10 -7.18 15.19 14.26
C GLY A 10 -6.30 15.70 13.12
N LYS A 11 -5.00 15.89 13.35
CA LYS A 11 -4.05 16.30 12.30
C LYS A 11 -3.27 15.12 11.74
N PHE A 12 -2.61 14.37 12.61
CA PHE A 12 -1.67 13.31 12.26
C PHE A 12 -2.08 11.93 12.79
N LEU A 13 -2.99 11.90 13.76
CA LEU A 13 -3.53 10.69 14.38
C LEU A 13 -5.05 10.79 14.48
N PRO A 14 -5.80 9.70 14.49
CA PRO A 14 -7.23 9.74 14.80
C PRO A 14 -7.48 10.31 16.20
N TYR A 15 -8.65 10.91 16.41
CA TYR A 15 -9.11 11.27 17.74
C TYR A 15 -9.34 10.00 18.56
N PHE A 16 -8.81 9.99 19.77
CA PHE A 16 -9.06 8.96 20.76
C PHE A 16 -10.17 9.40 21.70
N TYR A 17 -11.35 8.77 21.56
CA TYR A 17 -12.51 9.06 22.40
C TYR A 17 -12.50 8.29 23.72
N GLY A 18 -11.78 7.18 23.78
CA GLY A 18 -11.60 6.42 25.00
C GLY A 18 -11.48 4.93 24.73
N GLU A 19 -11.63 4.17 25.80
CA GLU A 19 -11.62 2.71 25.79
C GLU A 19 -13.05 2.20 25.99
N ALA A 20 -13.33 1.03 25.44
CA ALA A 20 -14.58 0.31 25.60
C ALA A 20 -14.29 -1.18 25.84
N ILE A 21 -15.32 -1.91 26.28
CA ILE A 21 -15.34 -3.37 26.21
C ILE A 21 -16.38 -3.75 25.16
N TYR A 22 -15.97 -4.54 24.16
CA TYR A 22 -16.84 -5.07 23.13
C TYR A 22 -16.62 -6.58 23.06
N ASP A 23 -17.70 -7.35 23.27
CA ASP A 23 -17.65 -8.82 23.28
C ASP A 23 -16.56 -9.37 24.22
N ASP A 24 -16.61 -8.92 25.48
CA ASP A 24 -15.64 -9.22 26.55
C ASP A 24 -14.16 -8.89 26.24
N SER A 25 -13.91 -8.13 25.17
CA SER A 25 -12.57 -7.76 24.72
C SER A 25 -12.34 -6.26 24.85
N PRO A 26 -11.15 -5.82 25.31
CA PRO A 26 -10.77 -4.40 25.28
C PRO A 26 -10.80 -3.85 23.86
N ALA A 27 -11.37 -2.66 23.71
CA ALA A 27 -11.47 -1.96 22.43
C ALA A 27 -11.10 -0.49 22.58
N LEU A 28 -10.49 0.08 21.54
CA LEU A 28 -10.25 1.50 21.42
C LEU A 28 -11.36 2.16 20.60
N VAL A 29 -11.88 3.29 21.08
CA VAL A 29 -12.84 4.09 20.35
C VAL A 29 -12.08 5.25 19.70
N LEU A 30 -11.92 5.16 18.38
CA LEU A 30 -11.19 6.13 17.57
C LEU A 30 -12.13 6.83 16.58
N SER A 31 -11.82 8.05 16.17
CA SER A 31 -12.52 8.68 15.05
C SER A 31 -12.25 7.91 13.75
N GLU A 32 -13.28 7.80 12.91
CA GLU A 32 -13.12 7.33 11.55
C GLU A 32 -12.18 8.27 10.76
N ILE A 33 -11.33 7.66 9.93
CA ILE A 33 -10.48 8.40 9.00
C ILE A 33 -10.92 8.00 7.59
N ILE A 34 -11.24 9.02 6.79
CA ILE A 34 -11.61 8.85 5.39
C ILE A 34 -10.36 9.09 4.54
N GLY A 35 -9.83 8.01 3.97
CA GLY A 35 -8.62 8.03 3.18
C GLY A 35 -8.33 6.66 2.60
N ARG A 36 -7.12 6.50 2.03
CA ARG A 36 -6.65 5.23 1.49
C ARG A 36 -5.42 4.79 2.23
N ARG A 37 -5.33 3.51 2.59
CA ARG A 37 -4.13 3.00 3.24
C ARG A 37 -2.98 2.98 2.23
N LEU A 38 -1.75 3.25 2.69
CA LEU A 38 -0.60 3.29 1.80
C LEU A 38 -0.38 1.97 1.04
N PHE A 39 -0.76 0.83 1.63
CA PHE A 39 -0.66 -0.47 0.96
C PHE A 39 -1.56 -0.58 -0.28
N GLU A 40 -2.65 0.20 -0.35
CA GLU A 40 -3.63 0.19 -1.44
C GLU A 40 -3.24 1.12 -2.58
N LEU A 41 -2.30 2.04 -2.34
CA LEU A 41 -1.90 3.05 -3.30
C LEU A 41 -1.01 2.47 -4.41
N GLU A 42 -1.17 3.04 -5.60
CA GLU A 42 -0.19 2.93 -6.68
C GLU A 42 0.38 4.31 -6.90
N ILE A 43 1.43 4.62 -6.15
CA ILE A 43 2.07 5.94 -6.22
C ILE A 43 3.03 5.93 -7.41
N PRO A 44 2.83 6.80 -8.40
CA PRO A 44 3.74 6.89 -9.54
C PRO A 44 5.09 7.51 -9.10
N PRO A 45 6.20 7.25 -9.80
CA PRO A 45 7.52 7.76 -9.42
C PRO A 45 7.58 9.28 -9.22
N GLU A 46 6.82 10.04 -10.01
CA GLU A 46 6.74 11.50 -9.93
C GLU A 46 6.12 12.03 -8.62
N GLU A 47 5.42 11.18 -7.85
CA GLU A 47 4.84 11.53 -6.55
C GLU A 47 5.71 11.07 -5.36
N ASP A 48 6.85 10.41 -5.60
CA ASP A 48 7.72 9.90 -4.53
C ASP A 48 8.19 11.02 -3.58
N GLU A 49 8.58 12.19 -4.11
CA GLU A 49 9.00 13.34 -3.29
C GLU A 49 7.87 13.91 -2.43
N GLU A 50 6.65 13.97 -2.97
CA GLU A 50 5.49 14.46 -2.23
C GLU A 50 5.13 13.49 -1.11
N MET A 51 5.14 12.18 -1.39
CA MET A 51 4.86 11.14 -0.40
C MET A 51 5.92 11.13 0.71
N GLU A 52 7.20 11.23 0.35
CA GLU A 52 8.28 11.33 1.32
C GLU A 52 8.08 12.55 2.21
N ARG A 53 7.77 13.72 1.64
CA ARG A 53 7.49 14.94 2.41
C ARG A 53 6.34 14.76 3.40
N LYS A 54 5.23 14.12 2.99
CA LYS A 54 4.07 13.88 3.89
C LYS A 54 4.42 12.92 5.02
N LEU A 55 5.19 11.87 4.73
CA LEU A 55 5.71 10.94 5.74
C LEU A 55 6.67 11.65 6.71
N ASP A 56 7.59 12.44 6.18
CA ASP A 56 8.53 13.25 6.97
C ASP A 56 7.79 14.16 7.94
N GLU A 57 6.73 14.83 7.49
CA GLU A 57 5.93 15.74 8.31
C GLU A 57 5.33 15.03 9.53
N VAL A 58 4.69 13.88 9.33
CA VAL A 58 4.04 13.15 10.43
C VAL A 58 5.04 12.50 11.38
N TYR A 59 6.13 11.94 10.85
CA TYR A 59 7.16 11.31 11.68
C TYR A 59 8.00 12.35 12.46
N ARG A 60 8.25 13.52 11.89
CA ARG A 60 8.84 14.67 12.62
C ARG A 60 7.92 15.10 13.76
N ALA A 61 6.61 15.14 13.52
CA ALA A 61 5.65 15.47 14.56
C ALA A 61 5.72 14.48 15.73
N LEU A 62 5.84 13.17 15.48
CA LEU A 62 6.05 12.19 16.57
C LEU A 62 7.38 12.42 17.32
N THR A 63 8.46 12.71 16.60
CA THR A 63 9.78 12.97 17.21
C THR A 63 9.76 14.18 18.15
N VAL A 64 9.03 15.25 17.82
CA VAL A 64 8.86 16.43 18.69
C VAL A 64 8.23 16.06 20.04
N TYR A 65 7.38 15.02 20.10
CA TYR A 65 6.76 14.53 21.33
C TYR A 65 7.56 13.40 22.00
N HIS A 66 8.78 13.13 21.51
CA HIS A 66 9.67 12.06 21.93
C HIS A 66 8.98 10.70 21.86
N VAL A 67 8.28 10.44 20.75
CA VAL A 67 7.60 9.17 20.51
C VAL A 67 8.11 8.56 19.21
N MET A 68 8.47 7.28 19.27
CA MET A 68 8.68 6.44 18.10
C MET A 68 7.44 5.57 17.85
N HIS A 69 7.07 5.39 16.58
CA HIS A 69 5.84 4.68 16.22
C HIS A 69 5.79 3.21 16.68
N GLY A 70 6.93 2.50 16.61
CA GLY A 70 7.04 1.10 17.01
C GLY A 70 6.71 0.09 15.90
N ASP A 71 5.64 0.34 15.13
CA ASP A 71 5.23 -0.56 14.02
C ASP A 71 4.97 0.16 12.69
N PRO A 72 6.03 0.68 12.03
CA PRO A 72 5.89 1.48 10.81
C PRO A 72 5.59 0.59 9.60
N THR A 73 4.30 0.33 9.32
CA THR A 73 3.87 -0.45 8.15
C THR A 73 2.98 0.36 7.20
N LEU A 74 2.87 -0.07 5.93
CA LEU A 74 1.96 0.54 4.97
C LEU A 74 0.46 0.34 5.30
N TYR A 75 0.15 -0.56 6.23
CA TYR A 75 -1.21 -0.78 6.74
C TYR A 75 -1.57 0.24 7.82
N ASN A 76 -0.58 0.73 8.57
CA ASN A 76 -0.73 1.67 9.68
C ASN A 76 -0.53 3.14 9.25
N ALA A 77 -0.48 3.40 7.94
CA ALA A 77 -0.39 4.74 7.40
C ALA A 77 -1.49 4.95 6.35
N MET A 78 -2.16 6.10 6.43
CA MET A 78 -3.27 6.45 5.55
C MET A 78 -3.02 7.79 4.89
N ASP A 79 -3.14 7.84 3.57
CA ASP A 79 -3.19 9.09 2.81
C ASP A 79 -4.62 9.64 2.82
N ILE A 80 -4.75 10.87 3.30
CA ILE A 80 -6.02 11.61 3.34
C ILE A 80 -6.03 12.79 2.36
N GLY A 81 -5.09 12.83 1.42
CA GLY A 81 -4.96 13.86 0.39
C GLY A 81 -3.79 14.79 0.66
N ASP A 82 -3.91 15.70 1.62
CA ASP A 82 -2.87 16.71 1.92
C ASP A 82 -1.78 16.20 2.87
N ARG A 83 -2.04 15.12 3.62
CA ARG A 83 -1.15 14.59 4.66
C ARG A 83 -1.33 13.09 4.88
N ILE A 84 -0.38 12.51 5.61
CA ILE A 84 -0.50 11.15 6.16
C ILE A 84 -1.04 11.22 7.58
N MET A 85 -1.99 10.33 7.88
CA MET A 85 -2.35 9.98 9.25
C MET A 85 -1.78 8.61 9.61
N LEU A 86 -1.15 8.52 10.78
CA LEU A 86 -0.69 7.25 11.34
C LEU A 86 -1.78 6.62 12.20
N LEU A 87 -1.89 5.31 12.10
CA LEU A 87 -2.80 4.45 12.84
C LEU A 87 -1.99 3.62 13.84
N ASP A 88 -2.67 2.89 14.72
CA ASP A 88 -2.05 1.91 15.62
C ASP A 88 -0.83 2.42 16.41
N GLN A 89 -1.10 3.07 17.55
CA GLN A 89 -0.06 3.58 18.45
C GLN A 89 0.20 2.65 19.64
N GLU A 90 -0.19 1.37 19.55
CA GLU A 90 -0.08 0.43 20.66
C GLU A 90 1.36 -0.05 20.90
N GLN A 91 2.15 -0.13 19.83
CA GLN A 91 3.58 -0.47 19.89
C GLN A 91 4.50 0.76 20.03
N SER A 92 3.92 1.96 20.12
CA SER A 92 4.71 3.18 20.21
C SER A 92 5.43 3.30 21.54
N GLU A 93 6.67 3.78 21.50
CA GLU A 93 7.53 3.93 22.66
C GLU A 93 7.98 5.38 22.85
N ILE A 94 8.32 5.74 24.09
CA ILE A 94 8.92 7.04 24.37
C ILE A 94 10.42 6.94 24.03
N GLN A 95 10.85 7.78 23.11
CA GLN A 95 12.24 7.87 22.67
C GLN A 95 12.64 9.33 22.52
N GLU A 96 13.53 9.79 23.38
CA GLU A 96 14.15 11.10 23.24
C GLU A 96 15.27 11.03 22.20
N ALA A 97 15.01 11.60 21.03
CA ALA A 97 15.98 11.72 19.96
C ALA A 97 15.75 13.01 19.19
N GLU A 98 16.82 13.63 18.71
CA GLU A 98 16.73 14.63 17.67
C GLU A 98 16.35 13.96 16.34
N TRP A 99 15.69 14.70 15.45
CA TRP A 99 15.23 14.18 14.17
C TRP A 99 16.30 13.40 13.41
N GLU A 100 17.51 13.97 13.30
CA GLU A 100 18.62 13.41 12.54
C GLU A 100 19.05 12.02 13.04
N ASN A 101 18.83 11.72 14.33
CA ASN A 101 19.20 10.46 14.97
C ASN A 101 17.97 9.61 15.38
N SER A 102 16.76 10.00 14.97
CA SER A 102 15.53 9.35 15.40
C SER A 102 15.19 8.11 14.57
N THR A 103 14.61 7.09 15.20
CA THR A 103 14.07 5.92 14.48
C THR A 103 12.97 6.34 13.50
N ASN A 104 12.22 7.39 13.81
CA ASN A 104 11.19 7.95 12.93
C ASN A 104 11.74 8.40 11.57
N LYS A 105 12.94 8.98 11.50
CA LYS A 105 13.59 9.32 10.23
C LYS A 105 13.88 8.07 9.40
N ALA A 106 14.36 7.00 10.04
CA ALA A 106 14.56 5.72 9.37
C ALA A 106 13.23 5.10 8.89
N ASN A 107 12.13 5.30 9.64
CA ASN A 107 10.81 4.80 9.26
C ASN A 107 10.29 5.43 7.96
N VAL A 108 10.59 6.71 7.70
CA VAL A 108 10.24 7.36 6.43
C VAL A 108 10.90 6.63 5.27
N GLY A 109 12.22 6.44 5.33
CA GLY A 109 12.97 5.73 4.29
C GLY A 109 12.52 4.27 4.13
N TYR A 110 12.18 3.60 5.24
CA TYR A 110 11.63 2.25 5.23
C TYR A 110 10.29 2.19 4.47
N LEU A 111 9.33 3.05 4.79
CA LEU A 111 8.03 3.06 4.13
C LEU A 111 8.12 3.45 2.66
N MET A 112 8.97 4.44 2.32
CA MET A 112 9.22 4.83 0.93
C MET A 112 9.77 3.65 0.10
N ARG A 113 10.74 2.91 0.65
CA ARG A 113 11.26 1.71 -0.02
C ARG A 113 10.16 0.66 -0.26
N HIS A 114 9.28 0.44 0.72
CA HIS A 114 8.19 -0.52 0.59
C HIS A 114 7.13 -0.07 -0.45
N LEU A 115 6.83 1.22 -0.55
CA LEU A 115 5.98 1.77 -1.62
C LEU A 115 6.57 1.52 -3.00
N GLN A 116 7.86 1.79 -3.17
CA GLN A 116 8.58 1.59 -4.43
C GLN A 116 8.63 0.10 -4.82
N LEU A 117 8.85 -0.80 -3.86
CA LEU A 117 8.81 -2.25 -4.09
C LEU A 117 7.41 -2.71 -4.50
N ASN A 118 6.35 -2.25 -3.83
CA ASN A 118 4.97 -2.57 -4.20
C ASN A 118 4.67 -2.14 -5.64
N ARG A 119 5.11 -0.95 -6.05
CA ARG A 119 5.01 -0.47 -7.43
C ARG A 119 5.70 -1.42 -8.41
N GLN A 120 6.95 -1.80 -8.13
CA GLN A 120 7.72 -2.73 -8.98
C GLN A 120 7.03 -4.09 -9.13
N TYR A 121 6.58 -4.69 -8.03
CA TYR A 121 5.89 -5.98 -8.06
C TYR A 121 4.62 -5.93 -8.91
N ARG A 122 3.79 -4.89 -8.75
CA ARG A 122 2.57 -4.73 -9.54
C ARG A 122 2.87 -4.52 -11.03
N GLU A 123 3.93 -3.80 -11.35
CA GLU A 123 4.36 -3.62 -12.74
C GLU A 123 4.82 -4.94 -13.37
N GLU A 124 5.61 -5.73 -12.65
CA GLU A 124 6.01 -7.07 -13.11
C GLU A 124 4.80 -8.00 -13.32
N GLU A 125 3.82 -7.98 -12.41
CA GLU A 125 2.59 -8.74 -12.55
C GLU A 125 1.81 -8.34 -13.81
N ARG A 126 1.71 -7.04 -14.09
CA ARG A 126 1.08 -6.52 -15.31
C ARG A 126 1.81 -6.99 -16.57
N GLN A 127 3.14 -6.90 -16.59
CA GLN A 127 3.95 -7.36 -17.72
C GLN A 127 3.81 -8.87 -17.96
N ARG A 128 3.81 -9.68 -16.89
CA ARG A 128 3.61 -11.13 -16.97
C ARG A 128 2.21 -11.48 -17.50
N ALA A 129 1.17 -10.81 -17.01
CA ALA A 129 -0.20 -10.99 -17.46
C ALA A 129 -0.37 -10.58 -18.94
N GLU A 130 0.27 -9.49 -19.37
CA GLU A 130 0.23 -9.05 -20.76
C GLU A 130 0.92 -10.05 -21.69
N LYS A 131 2.11 -10.53 -21.31
CA LYS A 131 2.83 -11.58 -22.06
C LYS A 131 1.99 -12.84 -22.20
N ALA A 132 1.45 -13.36 -21.09
CA ALA A 132 0.57 -14.53 -21.11
C ALA A 132 -0.66 -14.33 -22.02
N ARG A 133 -1.23 -13.13 -22.05
CA ARG A 133 -2.34 -12.77 -22.94
C ARG A 133 -1.93 -12.77 -24.41
N LYS A 134 -0.75 -12.25 -24.75
CA LYS A 134 -0.21 -12.24 -26.12
C LYS A 134 0.05 -13.67 -26.60
N ASP A 135 0.75 -14.46 -25.80
CA ASP A 135 1.07 -15.86 -26.11
C ASP A 135 -0.20 -16.69 -26.33
N ARG A 136 -1.24 -16.50 -25.50
CA ARG A 136 -2.53 -17.18 -25.67
C ARG A 136 -3.25 -16.78 -26.96
N LYS A 137 -3.16 -15.52 -27.38
CA LYS A 137 -3.75 -15.04 -28.64
C LYS A 137 -3.00 -15.60 -29.84
N GLU A 138 -1.68 -15.66 -29.78
CA GLU A 138 -0.83 -16.22 -30.83
C GLU A 138 -1.09 -17.72 -31.02
N ARG A 139 -1.10 -18.51 -29.93
CA ARG A 139 -1.46 -19.94 -30.00
C ARG A 139 -2.82 -20.15 -30.66
N ARG A 140 -3.84 -19.42 -30.22
CA ARG A 140 -5.19 -19.47 -30.83
C ARG A 140 -5.22 -19.08 -32.31
N ARG A 141 -4.33 -18.20 -32.75
CA ARG A 141 -4.21 -17.82 -34.15
C ARG A 141 -3.56 -18.96 -34.95
N ASN A 142 -2.47 -19.51 -34.44
CA ASN A 142 -1.77 -20.63 -35.07
C ASN A 142 -2.70 -21.86 -35.18
N ASP A 143 -3.42 -22.22 -34.11
CA ASP A 143 -4.40 -23.31 -34.12
C ASP A 143 -5.46 -23.12 -35.23
N ARG A 144 -5.97 -21.88 -35.40
CA ARG A 144 -6.95 -21.54 -36.46
C ARG A 144 -6.34 -21.60 -37.86
N GLU A 145 -5.08 -21.21 -38.02
CA GLU A 145 -4.38 -21.27 -39.29
C GLU A 145 -4.09 -22.73 -39.68
N GLU A 146 -3.68 -23.57 -38.73
CA GLU A 146 -3.51 -25.02 -38.92
C GLU A 146 -4.84 -25.69 -39.28
N GLU A 147 -5.93 -25.40 -38.56
CA GLU A 147 -7.27 -25.92 -38.90
C GLU A 147 -7.72 -25.51 -40.32
N ARG A 148 -7.43 -24.28 -40.74
CA ARG A 148 -7.73 -23.81 -42.11
C ARG A 148 -6.91 -24.56 -43.15
N GLN A 149 -5.61 -24.72 -42.92
CA GLN A 149 -4.74 -25.45 -43.83
C GLN A 149 -5.15 -26.93 -43.95
N PHE A 150 -5.50 -27.57 -42.83
CA PHE A 150 -6.01 -28.95 -42.82
C PHE A 150 -7.31 -29.09 -43.64
N ARG A 151 -8.25 -28.14 -43.51
CA ARG A 151 -9.50 -28.15 -44.31
C ARG A 151 -9.26 -27.92 -45.80
N ILE A 152 -8.30 -27.09 -46.17
CA ILE A 152 -7.97 -26.80 -47.58
C ILE A 152 -7.20 -27.97 -48.22
N GLY A 153 -6.30 -28.62 -47.47
CA GLY A 153 -5.51 -29.76 -47.95
C GLY A 153 -6.28 -31.08 -48.02
N ASN A 154 -7.52 -31.14 -47.50
CA ASN A 154 -8.32 -32.37 -47.46
C ASN A 154 -9.79 -32.12 -47.86
N PRO A 155 -10.07 -31.71 -49.11
CA PRO A 155 -11.42 -31.33 -49.54
C PRO A 155 -12.41 -32.51 -49.62
N GLY A 156 -11.96 -33.77 -49.46
CA GLY A 156 -12.70 -34.99 -49.82
C GLY A 156 -13.39 -35.78 -48.70
N ARG A 157 -13.53 -35.27 -47.47
CA ARG A 157 -14.30 -35.97 -46.40
C ARG A 157 -15.61 -35.26 -46.03
N ARG A 158 -16.38 -34.85 -47.04
CA ARG A 158 -17.81 -34.57 -46.88
C ARG A 158 -18.57 -35.45 -47.87
N GLY A 159 -19.19 -36.50 -47.33
CA GLY A 159 -20.18 -37.31 -48.02
C GLY A 159 -19.66 -38.66 -48.47
N GLU A 160 -19.58 -39.62 -47.55
CA GLU A 160 -19.99 -40.99 -47.84
C GLU A 160 -20.86 -41.42 -46.64
N GLU A 161 -22.18 -41.44 -46.91
CA GLU A 161 -23.20 -42.20 -46.15
C GLU A 161 -23.08 -43.69 -46.49
#